data_AF-A0A948R1Q7-F1
#
_entry.id   AF-A0A948R1Q7-F1
#
_cell.length_a   1.000
_cell.length_b   1.000
_cell.length_c   1.000
_cell.angle_alpha   90.00
_cell.angle_beta   90.00
_cell.angle_gamma   90.00
#
_symmetry.space_group_name_H-M   'P 1'
#
loop_
_entity.id
_entity.type
_entity.pdbx_description
1 polymer ?
#
loop_
_entity_poly.entity_id
_entity_poly.type
_entity_poly.pdbx_seq_one_letter_code
_entity_poly.pdbx_strand_id
1 'polypeptide(L)'
;MRFNVSRAFNVILDPDVLLYRRAVTLYELQVAILSCSGLASTTQKKSGGFVIKADGRLLRSARVLATLQLLQHDADRHDKDGVRNEFKLIALIAKRDSLELISDVVFGRIGLERVRYARRPRDLSLELQQLNIEADCVVALADFSLGFTPLASRPRKKGGITTALDTIYLDRELNPEPFYLLERGKDSARNYARRLQPVSALLWIFDQFRGFLPPPQVHTKPFARRLLSLARRQVRLGRIAASYECVAGQLRQRGYKCPPLELNRRVEPQTIDFEPLPEQLRSLI
;
A
#
# COMPACT_ATOMS: atom_id res chain seq x y z
N MET A 1 15.52 2.13 -0.48
CA MET A 1 15.45 2.13 0.99
C MET A 1 14.78 0.83 1.45
N ARG A 2 15.15 0.28 2.62
CA ARG A 2 14.44 -0.88 3.19
C ARG A 2 13.23 -0.39 3.97
N PHE A 3 12.06 -1.00 3.77
CA PHE A 3 10.84 -0.71 4.50
C PHE A 3 10.27 -2.00 5.10
N ASN A 4 10.02 -2.00 6.41
CA ASN A 4 9.47 -3.17 7.11
C ASN A 4 7.94 -3.04 7.18
N VAL A 5 7.26 -3.84 6.36
CA VAL A 5 5.81 -3.87 6.21
C VAL A 5 5.14 -4.40 7.47
N SER A 6 5.67 -5.49 8.05
CA SER A 6 5.17 -6.07 9.31
C SER A 6 5.18 -5.04 10.44
N ARG A 7 6.29 -4.30 10.59
CA ARG A 7 6.41 -3.22 11.58
C ARG A 7 5.40 -2.10 11.33
N ALA A 8 5.16 -1.72 10.08
CA ALA A 8 4.17 -0.71 9.74
C ALA A 8 2.76 -1.13 10.16
N PHE A 9 2.36 -2.37 9.86
CA PHE A 9 1.08 -2.91 10.33
C PHE A 9 0.99 -2.95 11.86
N ASN A 10 2.04 -3.39 12.56
CA ASN A 10 2.06 -3.38 14.03
C ASN A 10 1.79 -1.97 14.59
N VAL A 11 2.42 -0.93 14.04
CA VAL A 11 2.17 0.47 14.45
C VAL A 11 0.74 0.91 14.13
N ILE A 12 0.22 0.58 12.93
CA ILE A 12 -1.11 1.00 12.48
C ILE A 12 -2.23 0.34 13.29
N LEU A 13 -2.03 -0.91 13.71
CA LEU A 13 -3.01 -1.73 14.43
C LEU A 13 -2.92 -1.60 15.96
N ASP A 14 -1.92 -0.90 16.47
CA ASP A 14 -1.76 -0.69 17.90
C ASP A 14 -2.68 0.46 18.39
N PRO A 15 -3.64 0.19 19.29
CA PRO A 15 -4.51 1.22 19.86
C PRO A 15 -3.76 2.22 20.74
N ASP A 16 -2.58 1.85 21.27
CA ASP A 16 -1.79 2.72 22.17
C ASP A 16 -0.95 3.74 21.39
N VAL A 17 -0.81 3.55 20.08
CA VAL A 17 -0.13 4.50 19.19
C VAL A 17 -1.09 5.63 18.81
N LEU A 18 -0.61 6.87 18.91
CA LEU A 18 -1.37 8.07 18.59
C LEU A 18 -1.90 8.06 17.15
N LEU A 19 -3.11 8.58 16.95
CA LEU A 19 -3.83 8.49 15.68
C LEU A 19 -3.02 9.13 14.54
N TYR A 20 -2.36 10.24 14.82
CA TYR A 20 -1.54 10.96 13.85
C TYR A 20 -0.34 10.12 13.38
N ARG A 21 0.33 9.42 14.29
CA ARG A 21 1.43 8.52 13.95
C ARG A 21 0.96 7.30 13.15
N ARG A 22 -0.21 6.75 13.49
CA ARG A 22 -0.86 5.68 12.71
C ARG A 22 -1.21 6.15 11.30
N ALA A 23 -1.73 7.37 11.17
CA ALA A 23 -2.07 8.00 9.90
C ALA A 23 -0.84 8.21 9.00
N VAL A 24 0.25 8.77 9.53
CA VAL A 24 1.52 8.91 8.78
C VAL A 24 2.06 7.55 8.37
N THR A 25 2.07 6.57 9.28
CA THR A 25 2.57 5.22 9.00
C THR A 25 1.73 4.51 7.93
N LEU A 26 0.40 4.69 7.94
CA LEU A 26 -0.50 4.17 6.91
C LEU A 26 -0.17 4.76 5.53
N TYR A 27 0.03 6.09 5.46
CA TYR A 27 0.40 6.74 4.21
C TYR A 27 1.77 6.27 3.71
N GLU A 28 2.77 6.16 4.59
CA GLU A 28 4.07 5.59 4.25
C GLU A 28 3.96 4.15 3.75
N LEU A 29 3.12 3.32 4.37
CA LEU A 29 2.88 1.94 3.95
C LEU A 29 2.29 1.89 2.53
N GLN A 30 1.27 2.69 2.23
CA GLN A 30 0.68 2.78 0.90
C GLN A 30 1.73 3.17 -0.16
N VAL A 31 2.55 4.18 0.14
CA VAL A 31 3.64 4.61 -0.75
C VAL A 31 4.72 3.54 -0.89
N ALA A 32 5.06 2.82 0.19
CA ALA A 32 6.04 1.73 0.15
C ALA A 32 5.59 0.59 -0.75
N ILE A 33 4.32 0.22 -0.67
CA ILE A 33 3.70 -0.83 -1.50
C ILE A 33 3.76 -0.41 -2.98
N LEU A 34 3.29 0.79 -3.32
CA LEU A 34 3.30 1.30 -4.70
C LEU A 34 4.71 1.44 -5.29
N SER A 35 5.65 1.94 -4.50
CA SER A 35 7.05 2.15 -4.92
C SER A 35 7.95 0.94 -4.71
N CYS A 36 7.37 -0.24 -4.43
CA CYS A 36 8.13 -1.46 -4.20
C CYS A 36 9.01 -1.80 -5.41
N SER A 37 10.25 -2.23 -5.16
CA SER A 37 11.21 -2.69 -6.16
C SER A 37 11.68 -4.13 -5.94
N GLY A 38 10.98 -4.87 -5.07
CA GLY A 38 11.27 -6.27 -4.74
C GLY A 38 11.53 -6.48 -3.25
N LEU A 39 11.89 -7.71 -2.88
CA LEU A 39 12.28 -8.05 -1.50
C LEU A 39 13.64 -7.45 -1.15
N ALA A 40 13.78 -6.95 0.08
CA ALA A 40 15.10 -6.69 0.63
C ALA A 40 15.76 -8.04 0.94
N SER A 41 16.99 -8.28 0.47
CA SER A 41 17.64 -9.57 0.60
C SER A 41 17.70 -10.04 2.06
N THR A 42 17.40 -11.33 2.24
CA THR A 42 17.40 -12.13 3.46
C THR A 42 18.81 -12.36 4.02
N THR A 43 19.53 -11.32 4.44
CA THR A 43 20.54 -11.50 5.51
C THR A 43 19.85 -11.49 6.89
N GLN A 44 18.73 -12.21 6.97
CA GLN A 44 17.77 -12.25 8.06
C GLN A 44 18.07 -13.39 9.04
N LYS A 45 18.71 -13.02 10.14
CA LYS A 45 18.35 -13.54 11.47
C LYS A 45 18.04 -12.44 12.49
N LYS A 46 18.26 -11.15 12.14
CA LYS A 46 18.18 -10.04 13.11
C LYS A 46 17.06 -9.01 12.87
N SER A 47 16.42 -8.95 11.70
CA SER A 47 15.53 -7.83 11.37
C SER A 47 14.02 -8.11 11.34
N GLY A 48 13.57 -9.34 11.60
CA GLY A 48 12.15 -9.75 11.82
C GLY A 48 11.12 -9.19 10.82
N GLY A 49 10.53 -10.05 10.00
CA GLY A 49 9.33 -9.72 9.22
C GLY A 49 9.49 -9.41 7.74
N PHE A 50 8.37 -9.04 7.12
CA PHE A 50 8.25 -8.75 5.70
C PHE A 50 8.92 -7.40 5.36
N VAL A 51 10.09 -7.45 4.72
CA VAL A 51 10.86 -6.27 4.33
C VAL A 51 10.99 -6.14 2.80
N ILE A 52 10.59 -4.99 2.29
CA ILE A 52 10.68 -4.64 0.86
C ILE A 52 11.74 -3.57 0.61
N LYS A 53 12.23 -3.51 -0.64
CA LYS A 53 12.93 -2.34 -1.17
C LYS A 53 11.87 -1.39 -1.72
N ALA A 54 11.91 -0.14 -1.28
CA ALA A 54 11.03 0.93 -1.77
C ALA A 54 11.85 2.19 -2.07
N ASP A 55 11.28 3.11 -2.86
CA ASP A 55 11.94 4.37 -3.19
C ASP A 55 12.10 5.24 -1.93
N GLY A 56 13.35 5.50 -1.55
CA GLY A 56 13.64 6.26 -0.32
C GLY A 56 13.24 7.72 -0.39
N ARG A 57 13.27 8.34 -1.59
CA ARG A 57 12.84 9.71 -1.79
C ARG A 57 11.32 9.81 -1.65
N LEU A 58 10.58 8.87 -2.22
CA LEU A 58 9.13 8.80 -2.09
C LEU A 58 8.70 8.59 -0.64
N LEU A 59 9.32 7.65 0.08
CA LEU A 59 9.01 7.40 1.49
C LEU A 59 9.30 8.62 2.38
N ARG A 60 10.45 9.27 2.21
CA ARG A 60 10.77 10.50 2.94
C ARG A 60 9.75 11.61 2.67
N SER A 61 9.41 11.80 1.40
CA SER A 61 8.41 12.80 0.99
C SER A 61 7.04 12.49 1.57
N ALA A 62 6.63 11.21 1.55
CA ALA A 62 5.36 10.76 2.11
C ALA A 62 5.27 11.07 3.61
N ARG A 63 6.29 10.72 4.37
CA ARG A 63 6.37 11.03 5.81
C ARG A 63 6.29 12.53 6.08
N VAL A 64 7.17 13.31 5.46
CA VAL A 64 7.28 14.75 5.71
C VAL A 64 5.97 15.46 5.34
N LEU A 65 5.46 15.21 4.13
CA LEU A 65 4.28 15.91 3.65
C LEU A 65 3.01 15.47 4.40
N ALA A 66 2.87 14.19 4.75
CA ALA A 66 1.74 13.75 5.57
C ALA A 66 1.76 14.42 6.95
N THR A 67 2.93 14.45 7.60
CA THR A 67 3.07 15.14 8.89
C THR A 67 2.74 16.62 8.79
N LEU A 68 3.33 17.35 7.83
CA LEU A 68 3.07 18.79 7.67
C LEU A 68 1.59 19.08 7.39
N GLN A 69 0.94 18.31 6.52
CA GLN A 69 -0.47 18.49 6.22
C GLN A 69 -1.38 18.15 7.41
N LEU A 70 -1.03 17.15 8.22
CA LEU A 70 -1.77 16.82 9.43
C LEU A 70 -1.63 17.90 10.50
N LEU A 71 -0.43 18.44 10.70
CA LEU A 71 -0.18 19.56 11.61
C LEU A 71 -0.92 20.82 11.17
N GLN A 72 -0.89 21.13 9.87
CA GLN A 72 -1.63 22.26 9.32
C GLN A 72 -3.14 22.09 9.48
N HIS A 73 -3.67 20.89 9.20
CA HIS A 73 -5.09 20.59 9.42
C HIS A 73 -5.51 20.73 10.89
N ASP A 74 -4.63 20.39 11.84
CA ASP A 74 -4.89 20.58 13.26
C ASP A 74 -4.85 22.07 13.65
N ALA A 75 -3.89 22.83 13.12
CA ALA A 75 -3.78 24.28 13.30
C ALA A 75 -5.01 25.03 12.75
N ASP A 76 -5.44 24.69 11.52
CA ASP A 76 -6.60 25.30 10.85
C ASP A 76 -7.91 24.99 11.59
N ARG A 77 -7.98 23.86 12.29
CA ARG A 77 -9.12 23.52 13.15
C ARG A 77 -9.25 24.45 14.35
N HIS A 78 -8.13 24.96 14.86
CA HIS A 78 -8.08 25.92 15.96
C HIS A 78 -8.26 27.37 15.50
N ASP A 79 -8.05 27.66 14.22
CA ASP A 79 -8.27 28.98 13.64
C ASP A 79 -9.75 29.38 13.67
N LYS A 80 -10.66 28.40 13.69
CA LYS A 80 -12.10 28.62 13.86
C LYS A 80 -12.46 29.30 15.19
N ASP A 81 -11.55 29.28 16.16
CA ASP A 81 -11.72 29.90 17.48
C ASP A 81 -11.01 31.27 17.59
N GLY A 82 -10.54 31.87 16.48
CA GLY A 82 -10.00 33.24 16.44
C GLY A 82 -8.59 33.40 17.06
N VAL A 83 -7.84 32.31 17.20
CA VAL A 83 -6.54 32.30 17.90
C VAL A 83 -5.42 32.85 16.99
N ARG A 84 -4.75 33.93 17.42
CA ARG A 84 -3.61 34.56 16.71
C ARG A 84 -2.48 33.55 16.42
N ASN A 85 -1.77 33.73 15.30
CA ASN A 85 -0.75 32.79 14.79
C ASN A 85 0.32 32.35 15.82
N GLU A 86 0.73 33.21 16.75
CA GLU A 86 1.74 32.91 17.77
C GLU A 86 1.25 31.87 18.81
N PHE A 87 -0.04 31.84 19.09
CA PHE A 87 -0.67 30.85 19.98
C PHE A 87 -0.94 29.53 19.26
N LYS A 88 -0.83 29.46 17.92
CA LYS A 88 -1.05 28.22 17.15
C LYS A 88 0.02 27.17 17.41
N LEU A 89 1.30 27.58 17.46
CA LEU A 89 2.38 26.64 17.77
C LEU A 89 2.29 26.14 19.22
N ILE A 90 1.96 27.02 20.17
CA ILE A 90 1.75 26.65 21.57
C ILE A 90 0.57 25.68 21.71
N ALA A 91 -0.54 25.94 21.02
CA ALA A 91 -1.70 25.04 20.99
C ALA A 91 -1.40 23.68 20.34
N LEU A 92 -0.58 23.66 19.27
CA LEU A 92 -0.11 22.42 18.65
C LEU A 92 0.81 21.63 19.59
N ILE A 93 1.72 22.30 20.31
CA ILE A 93 2.62 21.67 21.29
C ILE A 93 1.86 21.16 22.52
N ALA A 94 0.75 21.80 22.89
CA ALA A 94 -0.11 21.37 23.99
C ALA A 94 -0.82 20.03 23.72
N LYS A 95 -0.94 19.61 22.45
CA LYS A 95 -1.50 18.31 22.08
C LYS A 95 -0.41 17.26 21.91
N ARG A 96 -0.53 16.17 22.65
CA ARG A 96 0.39 15.02 22.61
C ARG A 96 0.65 14.50 21.19
N ASP A 97 -0.41 14.32 20.38
CA ASP A 97 -0.33 13.82 18.99
C ASP A 97 0.49 14.74 18.07
N SER A 98 0.26 16.05 18.18
CA SER A 98 0.93 17.06 17.36
C SER A 98 2.37 17.27 17.82
N LEU A 99 2.63 17.22 19.14
CA LEU A 99 3.97 17.29 19.71
C LEU A 99 4.86 16.12 19.25
N GLU A 100 4.34 14.89 19.24
CA GLU A 100 5.09 13.71 18.77
C GLU A 100 5.54 13.91 17.32
N LEU A 101 4.63 14.34 16.44
CA LEU A 101 4.94 14.62 15.04
C LEU A 101 5.96 15.75 14.82
N ILE A 102 5.84 16.85 15.58
CA ILE A 102 6.77 17.97 15.51
C ILE A 102 8.16 17.51 15.95
N SER A 103 8.26 16.72 17.02
CA SER A 103 9.54 16.20 17.52
C SER A 103 10.24 15.30 16.48
N ASP A 104 9.47 14.42 15.81
CA ASP A 104 9.96 13.49 14.80
C ASP A 104 10.41 14.17 13.49
N VAL A 105 9.82 15.32 13.12
CA VAL A 105 10.06 15.98 11.82
C VAL A 105 10.89 17.26 11.92
N VAL A 106 10.69 18.09 12.95
CA VAL A 106 11.29 19.43 13.08
C VAL A 106 12.53 19.42 13.96
N PHE A 107 12.50 18.73 15.10
CA PHE A 107 13.57 18.84 16.11
C PHE A 107 14.70 17.80 15.99
N GLY A 108 14.56 16.77 15.15
CA GLY A 108 15.64 15.84 14.84
C GLY A 108 16.63 16.41 13.82
N ARG A 109 17.95 16.23 14.02
CA ARG A 109 19.01 16.55 13.01
C ARG A 109 18.70 15.98 11.63
N ILE A 110 18.15 14.77 11.59
CA ILE A 110 17.75 14.07 10.36
C ILE A 110 16.42 14.62 9.79
N GLY A 111 15.58 15.24 10.63
CA GLY A 111 14.29 15.81 10.26
C GLY A 111 14.41 17.00 9.31
N LEU A 112 15.30 17.96 9.62
CA LEU A 112 15.58 19.12 8.77
C LEU A 112 16.12 18.73 7.39
N GLU A 113 17.06 17.77 7.33
CA GLU A 113 17.54 17.23 6.06
C GLU A 113 16.43 16.53 5.27
N ARG A 114 15.58 15.74 5.95
CA ARG A 114 14.43 15.08 5.29
C ARG A 114 13.47 16.09 4.67
N VAL A 115 13.23 17.23 5.32
CA VAL A 115 12.40 18.31 4.77
C VAL A 115 13.05 18.92 3.53
N ARG A 116 14.35 19.21 3.58
CA ARG A 116 15.10 19.79 2.44
C ARG A 116 15.06 18.92 1.18
N TYR A 117 15.08 17.59 1.34
CA TYR A 117 15.09 16.65 0.22
C TYR A 117 13.72 16.06 -0.13
N ALA A 118 12.64 16.53 0.50
CA ALA A 118 11.28 16.10 0.17
C ALA A 118 10.86 16.62 -1.21
N ARG A 119 10.07 15.83 -1.94
CA ARG A 119 9.42 16.27 -3.17
C ARG A 119 8.35 17.33 -2.87
N ARG A 120 8.02 18.13 -3.88
CA ARG A 120 6.85 19.00 -3.79
C ARG A 120 5.56 18.15 -3.75
N PRO A 121 4.48 18.63 -3.11
CA PRO A 121 3.22 17.90 -3.00
C PRO A 121 2.64 17.39 -4.33
N ARG A 122 2.67 18.24 -5.37
CA ARG A 122 2.16 17.89 -6.71
C ARG A 122 3.01 16.80 -7.37
N ASP A 123 4.33 16.94 -7.33
CA ASP A 123 5.26 15.95 -7.92
C ASP A 123 5.09 14.57 -7.28
N LEU A 124 4.98 14.52 -5.94
CA LEU A 124 4.69 13.26 -5.24
C LEU A 124 3.35 12.67 -5.71
N SER A 125 2.32 13.51 -5.86
CA SER A 125 0.99 13.03 -6.26
C SER A 125 0.97 12.47 -7.68
N LEU A 126 1.65 13.12 -8.63
CA LEU A 126 1.78 12.64 -10.01
C LEU A 126 2.54 11.31 -10.08
N GLU A 127 3.63 11.18 -9.32
CA GLU A 127 4.41 9.94 -9.28
C GLU A 127 3.61 8.80 -8.65
N LEU A 128 2.83 9.06 -7.60
CA LEU A 128 1.93 8.07 -7.01
C LEU A 128 0.78 7.67 -7.95
N GLN A 129 0.26 8.59 -8.76
CA GLN A 129 -0.73 8.26 -9.80
C GLN A 129 -0.14 7.30 -10.83
N GLN A 130 1.08 7.57 -11.31
CA GLN A 130 1.76 6.68 -12.25
C GLN A 130 2.01 5.30 -11.65
N LEU A 131 2.48 5.24 -10.40
CA LEU A 131 2.68 3.96 -9.69
C LEU A 131 1.36 3.23 -9.44
N ASN A 132 0.23 3.93 -9.28
CA ASN A 132 -1.08 3.30 -9.14
C ASN A 132 -1.48 2.57 -10.41
N ILE A 133 -1.28 3.17 -11.58
CA ILE A 133 -1.55 2.51 -12.87
C ILE A 133 -0.76 1.20 -12.99
N GLU A 134 0.49 1.20 -12.53
CA GLU A 134 1.33 -0.01 -12.52
C GLU A 134 0.84 -1.04 -11.51
N ALA A 135 0.30 -0.59 -10.37
CA ALA A 135 -0.30 -1.46 -9.36
C ALA A 135 -1.59 -2.11 -9.86
N ASP A 136 -2.46 -1.37 -10.54
CA ASP A 136 -3.74 -1.86 -11.08
C ASP A 136 -3.51 -3.03 -12.07
N CYS A 137 -2.45 -2.93 -12.88
CA CYS A 137 -1.97 -4.03 -13.73
C CYS A 137 -1.65 -5.30 -12.92
N VAL A 138 -0.96 -5.17 -11.79
CA VAL A 138 -0.57 -6.31 -10.94
C VAL A 138 -1.75 -6.83 -10.12
N VAL A 139 -2.69 -5.98 -9.74
CA VAL A 139 -3.98 -6.37 -9.12
C VAL A 139 -4.73 -7.29 -10.08
N ALA A 140 -4.88 -6.92 -11.35
CA ALA A 140 -5.57 -7.75 -12.34
C ALA A 140 -4.89 -9.13 -12.55
N LEU A 141 -3.55 -9.17 -12.57
CA LEU A 141 -2.83 -10.44 -12.67
C LEU A 141 -3.01 -11.33 -11.43
N ALA A 142 -3.02 -10.71 -10.24
CA ALA A 142 -3.29 -11.42 -8.99
C ALA A 142 -4.73 -11.95 -8.96
N ASP A 143 -5.68 -11.13 -9.38
CA ASP A 143 -7.11 -11.47 -9.47
C ASP A 143 -7.34 -12.69 -10.34
N PHE A 144 -6.78 -12.69 -11.56
CA PHE A 144 -6.80 -13.85 -12.44
C PHE A 144 -6.23 -15.10 -11.76
N SER A 145 -5.09 -14.95 -11.10
CA SER A 145 -4.37 -16.06 -10.48
C SER A 145 -5.14 -16.68 -9.29
N LEU A 146 -5.92 -15.86 -8.59
CA LEU A 146 -6.77 -16.27 -7.47
C LEU A 146 -8.01 -17.03 -7.97
N GLY A 147 -8.66 -16.55 -9.03
CA GLY A 147 -9.81 -17.22 -9.65
C GLY A 147 -9.44 -18.44 -10.51
N PHE A 148 -8.15 -18.69 -10.78
CA PHE A 148 -7.71 -19.78 -11.63
C PHE A 148 -7.95 -21.15 -10.99
N THR A 149 -8.70 -22.01 -11.68
CA THR A 149 -8.84 -23.42 -11.28
C THR A 149 -8.09 -24.31 -12.28
N PRO A 150 -7.06 -25.07 -11.86
CA PRO A 150 -6.38 -25.99 -12.76
C PRO A 150 -7.34 -27.03 -13.32
N LEU A 151 -7.35 -27.21 -14.65
CA LEU A 151 -8.08 -28.30 -15.28
C LEU A 151 -7.39 -29.63 -14.95
N ALA A 152 -8.19 -30.69 -14.70
CA ALA A 152 -7.68 -32.04 -14.48
C ALA A 152 -6.79 -32.54 -15.63
N SER A 153 -7.04 -32.07 -16.85
CA SER A 153 -6.27 -32.38 -18.06
C SER A 153 -4.93 -31.63 -18.17
N ARG A 154 -4.73 -30.54 -17.44
CA ARG A 154 -3.52 -29.69 -17.49
C ARG A 154 -3.03 -29.29 -16.08
N PRO A 155 -2.72 -30.26 -15.19
CA PRO A 155 -2.39 -29.99 -13.79
C PRO A 155 -1.09 -29.19 -13.58
N ARG A 156 -0.23 -29.10 -14.60
CA ARG A 156 1.04 -28.38 -14.53
C ARG A 156 0.88 -26.85 -14.58
N LYS A 157 -0.22 -26.33 -15.15
CA LYS A 157 -0.48 -24.89 -15.14
C LYS A 157 -0.97 -24.50 -13.75
N LYS A 158 -0.17 -23.72 -13.02
CA LYS A 158 -0.52 -23.26 -11.67
C LYS A 158 -1.41 -22.03 -11.66
N GLY A 159 -1.58 -21.33 -12.80
CA GLY A 159 -2.31 -20.06 -12.84
C GLY A 159 -1.56 -18.91 -12.20
N GLY A 160 -0.24 -18.87 -12.37
CA GLY A 160 0.58 -17.76 -11.89
C GLY A 160 0.71 -16.63 -12.92
N ILE A 161 1.56 -15.65 -12.63
CA ILE A 161 1.82 -14.46 -13.47
C ILE A 161 1.99 -14.81 -14.96
N THR A 162 2.79 -15.82 -15.29
CA THR A 162 3.03 -16.21 -16.69
C THR A 162 1.74 -16.67 -17.37
N THR A 163 0.97 -17.53 -16.71
CA THR A 163 -0.32 -18.01 -17.24
C THR A 163 -1.30 -16.84 -17.42
N ALA A 164 -1.41 -15.96 -16.41
CA ALA A 164 -2.25 -14.78 -16.50
C ALA A 164 -1.86 -13.87 -17.67
N LEU A 165 -0.56 -13.57 -17.82
CA LEU A 165 -0.05 -12.74 -18.92
C LEU A 165 -0.26 -13.40 -20.29
N ASP A 166 -0.07 -14.72 -20.39
CA ASP A 166 -0.26 -15.42 -21.65
C ASP A 166 -1.73 -15.43 -22.06
N THR A 167 -2.66 -15.69 -21.13
CA THR A 167 -4.10 -15.74 -21.39
C THR A 167 -4.68 -14.35 -21.67
N ILE A 168 -4.39 -13.35 -20.84
CA ILE A 168 -4.98 -12.01 -20.98
C ILE A 168 -4.54 -11.35 -22.29
N TYR A 169 -3.30 -11.61 -22.74
CA TYR A 169 -2.77 -11.03 -23.98
C TYR A 169 -2.87 -11.99 -25.19
N LEU A 170 -3.51 -13.17 -25.07
CA LEU A 170 -3.65 -14.12 -26.19
C LEU A 170 -4.72 -13.66 -27.18
N ASP A 171 -5.85 -13.18 -26.68
CA ASP A 171 -7.01 -12.82 -27.49
C ASP A 171 -7.65 -11.55 -26.93
N ARG A 172 -7.59 -10.47 -27.72
CA ARG A 172 -8.11 -9.16 -27.35
C ARG A 172 -9.62 -9.03 -27.57
N GLU A 173 -10.21 -9.89 -28.41
CA GLU A 173 -11.62 -9.83 -28.79
C GLU A 173 -12.51 -10.65 -27.84
N LEU A 174 -11.96 -11.74 -27.27
CA LEU A 174 -12.63 -12.55 -26.23
C LEU A 174 -12.53 -11.96 -24.81
N ASN A 175 -12.01 -10.74 -24.66
CA ASN A 175 -11.87 -10.00 -23.40
C ASN A 175 -12.80 -8.76 -23.39
N PRO A 176 -14.13 -8.91 -23.37
CA PRO A 176 -15.08 -7.83 -23.65
C PRO A 176 -15.34 -6.85 -22.49
N GLU A 177 -14.78 -7.07 -21.29
CA GLU A 177 -14.95 -6.17 -20.13
C GLU A 177 -13.57 -5.79 -19.57
N PRO A 178 -13.35 -4.54 -19.12
CA PRO A 178 -12.04 -3.91 -19.15
C PRO A 178 -11.20 -4.37 -17.96
N PHE A 179 -10.59 -5.54 -18.04
CA PHE A 179 -9.39 -5.78 -17.25
C PHE A 179 -8.27 -4.92 -17.85
N TYR A 180 -8.08 -3.76 -17.22
CA TYR A 180 -7.25 -2.56 -17.47
C TYR A 180 -5.78 -2.74 -17.94
N LEU A 181 -5.46 -3.79 -18.68
CA LEU A 181 -4.10 -4.13 -19.14
C LEU A 181 -3.80 -3.67 -20.57
N LEU A 182 -4.78 -3.11 -21.28
CA LEU A 182 -4.73 -3.01 -22.74
C LEU A 182 -3.97 -1.80 -23.30
N GLU A 183 -3.60 -0.80 -22.50
CA GLU A 183 -2.71 0.28 -22.98
C GLU A 183 -1.22 -0.07 -22.91
N ARG A 184 -0.83 -1.02 -22.04
CA ARG A 184 0.57 -1.34 -21.79
C ARG A 184 0.89 -2.71 -22.36
N GLY A 185 1.94 -2.79 -23.17
CA GLY A 185 2.39 -4.06 -23.76
C GLY A 185 2.71 -5.12 -22.71
N LYS A 186 2.58 -6.40 -23.10
CA LYS A 186 2.84 -7.59 -22.27
C LYS A 186 4.17 -7.54 -21.51
N ASP A 187 5.20 -6.97 -22.11
CA ASP A 187 6.53 -6.84 -21.51
C ASP A 187 6.55 -5.86 -20.33
N SER A 188 5.83 -4.75 -20.43
CA SER A 188 5.67 -3.79 -19.32
C SER A 188 4.95 -4.44 -18.15
N ALA A 189 3.84 -5.13 -18.42
CA ALA A 189 3.10 -5.87 -17.39
C ALA A 189 3.97 -6.94 -16.71
N ARG A 190 4.79 -7.66 -17.47
CA ARG A 190 5.77 -8.61 -16.93
C ARG A 190 6.78 -7.92 -16.01
N ASN A 191 7.29 -6.75 -16.40
CA ASN A 191 8.24 -5.98 -15.60
C ASN A 191 7.62 -5.48 -14.29
N TYR A 192 6.38 -4.97 -14.33
CA TYR A 192 5.65 -4.55 -13.13
C TYR A 192 5.38 -5.74 -12.21
N ALA A 193 4.89 -6.84 -12.75
CA ALA A 193 4.62 -8.06 -12.00
C ALA A 193 5.88 -8.60 -11.32
N ARG A 194 7.03 -8.62 -12.01
CA ARG A 194 8.32 -9.03 -11.41
C ARG A 194 8.72 -8.15 -10.23
N ARG A 195 8.51 -6.83 -10.37
CA ARG A 195 8.90 -5.83 -9.37
C ARG A 195 7.99 -5.86 -8.14
N LEU A 196 6.67 -5.91 -8.37
CA LEU A 196 5.63 -5.81 -7.35
C LEU A 196 5.15 -7.17 -6.82
N GLN A 197 5.65 -8.28 -7.36
CA GLN A 197 5.34 -9.65 -6.93
C GLN A 197 5.27 -9.81 -5.40
N PRO A 198 6.21 -9.23 -4.60
CA PRO A 198 6.18 -9.44 -3.17
C PRO A 198 4.97 -8.81 -2.47
N VAL A 199 4.45 -7.73 -3.05
CA VAL A 199 3.34 -6.95 -2.49
C VAL A 199 2.02 -7.22 -3.24
N SER A 200 1.96 -8.16 -4.18
CA SER A 200 0.75 -8.44 -4.98
C SER A 200 -0.48 -8.74 -4.12
N ALA A 201 -0.34 -9.54 -3.05
CA ALA A 201 -1.44 -9.81 -2.12
C ALA A 201 -1.93 -8.53 -1.40
N LEU A 202 -1.02 -7.62 -1.02
CA LEU A 202 -1.41 -6.34 -0.40
C LEU A 202 -2.11 -5.41 -1.41
N LEU A 203 -1.60 -5.36 -2.64
CA LEU A 203 -2.21 -4.57 -3.71
C LEU A 203 -3.65 -5.03 -3.96
N TRP A 204 -3.86 -6.34 -4.15
CA TRP A 204 -5.19 -6.90 -4.38
C TRP A 204 -6.13 -6.61 -3.20
N ILE A 205 -5.69 -6.82 -1.95
CA ILE A 205 -6.54 -6.54 -0.79
C ILE A 205 -6.86 -5.05 -0.66
N PHE A 206 -5.90 -4.15 -0.89
CA PHE A 206 -6.16 -2.72 -0.75
C PHE A 206 -7.15 -2.22 -1.81
N ASP A 207 -7.14 -2.83 -2.99
CA ASP A 207 -8.12 -2.59 -4.05
C ASP A 207 -9.53 -3.07 -3.64
N GLN A 208 -9.65 -4.32 -3.17
CA GLN A 208 -10.91 -4.89 -2.69
C GLN A 208 -11.51 -4.12 -1.51
N PHE A 209 -10.68 -3.69 -0.56
CA PHE A 209 -11.09 -2.84 0.55
C PHE A 209 -11.11 -1.36 0.13
N ARG A 210 -11.94 -1.02 -0.86
CA ARG A 210 -12.12 0.33 -1.45
C ARG A 210 -11.71 1.49 -0.53
N GLY A 211 -10.82 2.35 -1.03
CA GLY A 211 -10.37 3.57 -0.36
C GLY A 211 -9.06 3.45 0.42
N PHE A 212 -8.42 2.26 0.44
CA PHE A 212 -7.02 2.12 0.87
C PHE A 212 -6.02 2.19 -0.30
N LEU A 213 -6.49 1.98 -1.53
CA LEU A 213 -5.79 2.33 -2.77
C LEU A 213 -6.75 3.11 -3.69
N PRO A 214 -6.29 4.13 -4.44
CA PRO A 214 -4.99 4.82 -4.31
C PRO A 214 -4.86 5.62 -3.00
N PRO A 215 -3.63 5.94 -2.55
CA PRO A 215 -3.42 6.80 -1.38
C PRO A 215 -4.01 8.20 -1.60
N PRO A 216 -4.49 8.89 -0.53
CA PRO A 216 -5.01 10.25 -0.64
C PRO A 216 -3.98 11.22 -1.23
N GLN A 217 -4.40 12.09 -2.16
CA GLN A 217 -3.51 13.06 -2.79
C GLN A 217 -3.13 14.18 -1.82
N VAL A 218 -1.84 14.28 -1.50
CA VAL A 218 -1.31 15.17 -0.45
C VAL A 218 -1.50 16.67 -0.69
N HIS A 219 -1.66 17.08 -1.95
CA HIS A 219 -1.86 18.48 -2.32
C HIS A 219 -3.34 18.93 -2.24
N THR A 220 -4.27 18.03 -1.89
CA THR A 220 -5.70 18.31 -1.90
C THR A 220 -6.20 18.71 -0.51
N LYS A 221 -7.12 19.68 -0.45
CA LYS A 221 -7.74 20.15 0.81
C LYS A 221 -8.30 19.03 1.73
N PRO A 222 -8.92 17.94 1.21
CA PRO A 222 -9.44 16.88 2.08
C PRO A 222 -8.37 15.85 2.51
N PHE A 223 -7.09 16.00 2.14
CA PHE A 223 -6.04 15.01 2.43
C PHE A 223 -6.00 14.57 3.89
N ALA A 224 -5.79 15.50 4.82
CA ALA A 224 -5.64 15.20 6.24
C ALA A 224 -6.92 14.55 6.82
N ARG A 225 -8.09 15.06 6.44
CA ARG A 225 -9.39 14.48 6.84
C ARG A 225 -9.56 13.05 6.34
N ARG A 226 -9.23 12.77 5.08
CA ARG A 226 -9.31 11.43 4.49
C ARG A 226 -8.32 10.49 5.16
N LEU A 227 -7.07 10.91 5.34
CA LEU A 227 -6.05 10.07 5.96
C LEU A 227 -6.38 9.72 7.41
N LEU A 228 -6.80 10.70 8.22
CA LEU A 228 -7.27 10.44 9.58
C LEU A 228 -8.50 9.53 9.61
N SER A 229 -9.43 9.69 8.67
CA SER A 229 -10.60 8.81 8.54
C SER A 229 -10.20 7.36 8.25
N LEU A 230 -9.23 7.13 7.36
CA LEU A 230 -8.70 5.79 7.10
C LEU A 230 -7.99 5.20 8.32
N ALA A 231 -7.14 5.99 8.98
CA ALA A 231 -6.38 5.56 10.16
C ALA A 231 -7.28 5.19 11.36
N ARG A 232 -8.44 5.83 11.50
CA ARG A 232 -9.44 5.49 12.53
C ARG A 232 -10.12 4.15 12.30
N ARG A 233 -10.12 3.60 11.09
CA ARG A 233 -10.81 2.35 10.74
C ARG A 233 -10.00 1.12 11.17
N GLN A 234 -9.60 1.06 12.44
CA GLN A 234 -8.72 0.02 12.99
C GLN A 234 -9.27 -1.39 12.77
N VAL A 235 -10.57 -1.59 12.94
CA VAL A 235 -11.21 -2.89 12.68
C VAL A 235 -11.05 -3.29 11.20
N ARG A 236 -11.26 -2.37 10.25
CA ARG A 236 -11.06 -2.67 8.82
C ARG A 236 -9.59 -2.92 8.49
N LEU A 237 -8.67 -2.14 9.07
CA LEU A 237 -7.23 -2.35 8.93
C LEU A 237 -6.79 -3.71 9.48
N GLY A 238 -7.40 -4.15 10.59
CA GLY A 238 -7.22 -5.49 11.14
C GLY A 238 -7.71 -6.58 10.20
N ARG A 239 -8.89 -6.40 9.58
CA ARG A 239 -9.40 -7.31 8.54
C ARG A 239 -8.47 -7.39 7.34
N ILE A 240 -7.93 -6.26 6.86
CA ILE A 240 -6.93 -6.24 5.79
C ILE A 240 -5.72 -7.11 6.13
N ALA A 241 -5.19 -6.96 7.34
CA ALA A 241 -4.07 -7.77 7.81
C ALA A 241 -4.43 -9.27 7.95
N ALA A 242 -5.66 -9.56 8.38
CA ALA A 242 -6.20 -10.92 8.49
C ALA A 242 -6.35 -11.62 7.12
N SER A 243 -6.93 -10.90 6.17
CA SER A 243 -7.16 -11.31 4.80
C SER A 243 -5.84 -11.54 4.05
N TYR A 244 -4.78 -10.81 4.41
CA TYR A 244 -3.48 -10.93 3.78
C TYR A 244 -2.94 -12.35 3.80
N GLU A 245 -2.98 -13.02 4.95
CA GLU A 245 -2.40 -14.36 5.08
C GLU A 245 -3.11 -15.38 4.18
N CYS A 246 -4.44 -15.26 4.02
CA CYS A 246 -5.21 -16.11 3.11
C CYS A 246 -4.81 -15.86 1.64
N VAL A 247 -4.88 -14.60 1.19
CA VAL A 247 -4.56 -14.22 -0.19
C VAL A 247 -3.10 -14.52 -0.53
N ALA A 248 -2.17 -14.20 0.37
CA ALA A 248 -0.76 -14.49 0.20
C ALA A 248 -0.48 -16.01 0.19
N GLY A 249 -1.20 -16.79 0.99
CA GLY A 249 -1.15 -18.25 0.95
C GLY A 249 -1.53 -18.80 -0.42
N GLN A 250 -2.68 -18.36 -0.95
CA GLN A 250 -3.16 -18.77 -2.28
C GLN A 250 -2.20 -18.34 -3.38
N LEU A 251 -1.80 -17.06 -3.44
CA LEU A 251 -0.86 -16.57 -4.45
C LEU A 251 0.51 -17.27 -4.39
N ARG A 252 1.00 -17.67 -3.20
CA ARG A 252 2.22 -18.48 -3.09
C ARG A 252 2.08 -19.84 -3.77
N GLN A 253 0.93 -20.51 -3.68
CA GLN A 253 0.67 -21.75 -4.42
C GLN A 253 0.73 -21.54 -5.94
N ARG A 254 0.40 -20.32 -6.40
CA ARG A 254 0.50 -19.85 -7.79
C ARG A 254 1.91 -19.39 -8.19
N GLY A 255 2.89 -19.44 -7.28
CA GLY A 255 4.28 -19.06 -7.54
C GLY A 255 4.63 -17.60 -7.25
N TYR A 256 3.78 -16.85 -6.55
CA TYR A 256 4.10 -15.49 -6.08
C TYR A 256 5.04 -15.52 -4.87
N LYS A 257 5.81 -14.43 -4.69
CA LYS A 257 6.79 -14.25 -3.61
C LYS A 257 6.25 -13.40 -2.46
N CYS A 258 5.06 -13.71 -1.95
CA CYS A 258 4.40 -12.96 -0.87
C CYS A 258 4.84 -13.47 0.52
N PRO A 259 5.70 -12.76 1.27
CA PRO A 259 6.15 -13.22 2.60
C PRO A 259 5.08 -12.99 3.67
N PRO A 260 5.04 -13.80 4.75
CA PRO A 260 4.05 -13.61 5.82
C PRO A 260 4.20 -12.25 6.53
N LEU A 261 3.07 -11.69 6.98
CA LEU A 261 3.05 -10.57 7.92
C LEU A 261 3.34 -11.09 9.34
N GLU A 262 4.59 -10.99 9.77
CA GLU A 262 4.97 -11.25 11.16
C GLU A 262 4.43 -10.15 12.12
N LEU A 263 3.17 -10.28 12.52
CA LEU A 263 2.50 -9.34 13.42
C LEU A 263 2.71 -9.72 14.89
N ASN A 264 2.83 -8.71 15.76
CA ASN A 264 2.99 -8.91 17.20
C ASN A 264 1.72 -9.45 17.86
N ARG A 265 0.55 -9.06 17.32
CA ARG A 265 -0.75 -9.56 17.74
C ARG A 265 -1.19 -10.64 16.76
N ARG A 266 -1.68 -11.77 17.29
CA ARG A 266 -2.32 -12.78 16.45
C ARG A 266 -3.56 -12.15 15.83
N VAL A 267 -3.59 -12.16 14.50
CA VAL A 267 -4.77 -11.81 13.73
C VAL A 267 -5.34 -13.12 13.20
N GLU A 268 -6.58 -13.42 13.54
CA GLU A 268 -7.24 -14.63 13.04
C GLU A 268 -7.35 -14.53 11.51
N PRO A 269 -6.80 -15.49 10.75
CA PRO A 269 -6.88 -15.47 9.31
C PRO A 269 -8.34 -15.41 8.85
N GLN A 270 -8.63 -14.51 7.91
CA GLN A 270 -9.94 -14.46 7.27
C GLN A 270 -9.89 -15.24 5.97
N THR A 271 -10.77 -16.25 5.85
CA THR A 271 -11.01 -16.92 4.58
C THR A 271 -11.66 -15.94 3.62
N ILE A 272 -11.15 -15.89 2.40
CA ILE A 272 -11.73 -15.14 1.29
C ILE A 272 -12.07 -16.14 0.21
N ASP A 273 -13.32 -16.09 -0.25
CA ASP A 273 -13.75 -16.81 -1.43
C ASP A 273 -13.36 -16.00 -2.67
N PHE A 274 -12.79 -16.67 -3.66
CA PHE A 274 -12.39 -16.05 -4.92
C PHE A 274 -13.39 -16.45 -5.99
N GLU A 275 -13.89 -15.46 -6.71
CA GLU A 275 -14.78 -15.72 -7.82
C GLU A 275 -14.02 -16.51 -8.90
N PRO A 276 -14.66 -17.56 -9.45
CA PRO A 276 -14.07 -18.29 -10.55
C PRO A 276 -13.85 -17.40 -11.78
N LEU A 277 -12.79 -17.65 -12.53
CA LEU A 277 -12.63 -17.01 -13.85
C LEU A 277 -13.87 -17.22 -14.74
N PRO A 278 -14.29 -16.22 -15.53
CA PRO A 278 -15.34 -16.37 -16.54
C PRO A 278 -15.08 -17.55 -17.48
N GLU A 279 -16.15 -18.20 -17.95
CA GLU A 279 -16.05 -19.38 -18.83
C GLU A 279 -15.26 -19.12 -20.10
N GLN A 280 -15.36 -17.90 -20.65
CA GLN A 280 -14.62 -17.45 -21.83
C GLN A 280 -13.10 -17.47 -21.59
N LEU A 281 -12.64 -17.11 -20.40
CA LEU A 281 -11.23 -17.19 -20.05
C LEU A 281 -10.82 -18.62 -19.70
N ARG A 282 -11.72 -19.41 -19.12
CA ARG A 282 -11.46 -20.83 -18.82
C ARG A 282 -11.26 -21.66 -20.08
N SER A 283 -11.98 -21.37 -21.17
CA SER A 283 -11.84 -22.09 -22.44
C SER A 283 -10.50 -21.87 -23.14
N LEU A 284 -9.79 -20.78 -22.80
CA LEU A 284 -8.47 -20.43 -23.36
C LEU A 284 -7.29 -21.13 -22.67
N ILE A 285 -7.49 -21.78 -21.51
CA ILE A 285 -6.38 -22.25 -20.63
C ILE A 285 -6.22 -23.77 -20.66
#